data_AF-A0A8S3PWI1-F1
#
_entry.id   AF-A0A8S3PWI1-F1
#
_cell.length_a   1.000
_cell.length_b   1.000
_cell.length_c   1.000
_cell.angle_alpha   90.00
_cell.angle_beta   90.00
_cell.angle_gamma   90.00
#
_symmetry.space_group_name_H-M   'P 1'
#
loop_
_entity.id
_entity.type
_entity.pdbx_description
1 polymer ?
#
loop_
_entity_poly.entity_id
_entity_poly.type
_entity_poly.pdbx_seq_one_letter_code
_entity_poly.pdbx_strand_id
1 'polypeptide(L)'
;MWREILVTAVFLQAFSVYAITLKVKNGKVAYFRCSDGQVVSVTEATYEKGSCGDSTALIVVQGLANGKTSYDLPVAKSTFVSTCAANVNEKLKVKYDCVSATETTTTPNADAAELLCDAGQYITITKAVYGDTANNCYDVNAFSIVQSSCNNKVTCLISVDSATFPGSTCSPTGSESLSVAYSCTQVTGQVYTHWGSTTCGSTAQLLYSGIMAGGPQGTAGSGSDYLCMPTTPSYTGDESGSAESERGQLYGIQLGLDTSDATSPFDTSKNGYVVDCAVCQILANPAVFMQAATNTCPTGWTVVYTGYLMSEIAAGVTATSKGYACLDRDAPLSTDSSSDNAFVYPVEGKCGTLSCPNYIDNAELTCVVCSK
;
A
#
# COMPACT_ATOMS: atom_id res chain seq x y z
N MET A 1 -21.04 -15.97 35.79
CA MET A 1 -21.39 -14.91 34.82
C MET A 1 -20.10 -14.11 34.63
N TRP A 2 -19.51 -14.26 33.43
CA TRP A 2 -18.31 -13.61 32.86
C TRP A 2 -16.92 -13.73 33.52
N ARG A 3 -15.94 -13.89 32.61
CA ARG A 3 -14.52 -14.25 32.77
C ARG A 3 -13.66 -12.99 32.88
N GLU A 4 -12.52 -13.08 33.56
CA GLU A 4 -11.36 -12.22 33.29
C GLU A 4 -10.19 -13.09 32.84
N ILE A 5 -9.75 -12.88 31.59
CA ILE A 5 -8.46 -13.34 31.05
C ILE A 5 -7.61 -12.09 30.94
N LEU A 6 -6.62 -11.97 31.81
CA LEU A 6 -5.58 -10.94 31.75
C LEU A 6 -4.59 -11.29 30.65
N VAL A 7 -4.57 -10.48 29.58
CA VAL A 7 -3.49 -10.44 28.60
C VAL A 7 -2.57 -9.30 29.01
N THR A 8 -1.37 -9.61 29.49
CA THR A 8 -0.33 -8.63 29.76
C THR A 8 0.57 -8.53 28.53
N ALA A 9 0.40 -7.47 27.73
CA ALA A 9 1.29 -7.15 26.61
C ALA A 9 2.38 -6.19 27.10
N VAL A 10 3.65 -6.63 27.06
CA VAL A 10 4.82 -5.77 27.27
C VAL A 10 5.31 -5.34 25.89
N PHE A 11 5.28 -4.04 25.62
CA PHE A 11 5.75 -3.45 24.36
C PHE A 11 7.28 -3.33 24.36
N LEU A 12 7.93 -4.02 23.42
CA LEU A 12 9.31 -3.75 23.01
C LEU A 12 9.36 -3.77 21.47
N GLN A 13 9.94 -2.72 20.91
CA GLN A 13 10.01 -2.43 19.47
C GLN A 13 10.96 -3.39 18.75
N ALA A 14 10.41 -4.20 17.84
CA ALA A 14 10.99 -4.73 16.61
C ALA A 14 9.87 -5.49 15.90
N PHE A 15 9.87 -5.56 14.56
CA PHE A 15 8.91 -6.33 13.77
C PHE A 15 8.86 -7.79 14.25
N SER A 16 7.96 -8.12 15.17
CA SER A 16 7.70 -9.48 15.59
C SER A 16 6.24 -9.77 15.26
N VAL A 17 6.03 -10.61 14.26
CA VAL A 17 4.84 -11.45 14.19
C VAL A 17 4.72 -12.09 15.59
N TYR A 18 3.62 -11.85 16.29
CA TYR A 18 3.45 -12.38 17.65
C TYR A 18 3.26 -13.89 17.54
N ALA A 19 4.32 -14.66 17.83
CA ALA A 19 4.23 -16.11 17.90
C ALA A 19 3.16 -16.53 18.92
N ILE A 20 2.10 -17.18 18.45
CA ILE A 20 0.97 -17.59 19.25
C ILE A 20 1.36 -18.84 20.03
N THR A 21 1.29 -18.76 21.37
CA THR A 21 1.62 -19.89 22.24
C THR A 21 0.35 -20.57 22.77
N LEU A 22 0.17 -21.85 22.46
CA LEU A 22 -0.89 -22.69 23.01
C LEU A 22 -0.34 -23.58 24.12
N LYS A 23 -1.09 -23.73 25.22
CA LYS A 23 -0.79 -24.68 26.31
C LYS A 23 -2.06 -25.47 26.64
N VAL A 24 -2.10 -26.74 26.24
CA VAL A 24 -3.33 -27.55 26.26
C VAL A 24 -3.08 -28.85 26.99
N LYS A 25 -4.00 -29.21 27.90
CA LYS A 25 -3.92 -30.46 28.68
C LYS A 25 -4.36 -31.66 27.83
N ASN A 26 -3.83 -32.84 28.13
CA ASN A 26 -4.34 -34.10 27.60
C ASN A 26 -5.88 -34.22 27.79
N GLY A 27 -6.57 -34.74 26.78
CA GLY A 27 -8.03 -34.83 26.70
C GLY A 27 -8.74 -33.52 26.31
N LYS A 28 -8.02 -32.50 25.86
CA LYS A 28 -8.58 -31.22 25.36
C LYS A 28 -8.18 -30.99 23.89
N VAL A 29 -8.67 -29.92 23.29
CA VAL A 29 -8.39 -29.54 21.90
C VAL A 29 -7.51 -28.30 21.87
N ALA A 30 -6.49 -28.30 21.01
CA ALA A 30 -5.70 -27.14 20.66
C ALA A 30 -6.27 -26.49 19.39
N TYR A 31 -6.68 -25.23 19.51
CA TYR A 31 -7.33 -24.48 18.44
C TYR A 31 -6.33 -23.58 17.74
N PHE A 32 -6.03 -23.90 16.48
CA PHE A 32 -5.21 -23.07 15.60
C PHE A 32 -6.13 -22.19 14.76
N ARG A 33 -5.92 -20.87 14.79
CA ARG A 33 -6.77 -19.90 14.10
C ARG A 33 -5.90 -18.79 13.51
N CYS A 34 -5.96 -18.64 12.20
CA CYS A 34 -5.40 -17.51 11.47
C CYS A 34 -6.52 -16.75 10.76
N SER A 35 -6.27 -15.47 10.46
CA SER A 35 -7.21 -14.66 9.68
C SER A 35 -7.26 -15.12 8.21
N ASP A 36 -8.28 -14.68 7.48
CA ASP A 36 -8.43 -15.00 6.05
C ASP A 36 -7.20 -14.58 5.25
N GLY A 37 -6.73 -15.47 4.36
CA GLY A 37 -5.48 -15.30 3.60
C GLY A 37 -4.20 -15.74 4.34
N GLN A 38 -4.31 -16.11 5.62
CA GLN A 38 -3.19 -16.64 6.40
C GLN A 38 -3.34 -18.14 6.70
N VAL A 39 -2.20 -18.80 6.86
CA VAL A 39 -2.09 -20.21 7.23
C VAL A 39 -1.18 -20.39 8.43
N VAL A 40 -1.42 -21.45 9.18
CA VAL A 40 -0.63 -21.84 10.34
C VAL A 40 0.77 -22.26 9.91
N SER A 41 1.78 -21.76 10.61
CA SER A 41 3.18 -22.19 10.53
C SER A 41 3.70 -22.50 11.93
N VAL A 42 3.78 -23.79 12.27
CA VAL A 42 4.22 -24.28 13.59
C VAL A 42 5.74 -24.23 13.67
N THR A 43 6.23 -23.45 14.64
CA THR A 43 7.67 -23.21 14.87
C THR A 43 8.23 -24.07 15.99
N GLU A 44 7.43 -24.37 17.01
CA GLU A 44 7.82 -25.23 18.13
C GLU A 44 6.62 -26.05 18.60
N ALA A 45 6.82 -27.32 18.96
CA ALA A 45 5.83 -28.08 19.70
C ALA A 45 6.48 -29.13 20.60
N THR A 46 5.97 -29.25 21.82
CA THR A 46 6.42 -30.21 22.83
C THR A 46 5.22 -30.83 23.52
N TYR A 47 5.17 -32.15 23.62
CA TYR A 47 4.15 -32.87 24.40
C TYR A 47 4.83 -33.61 25.56
N GLU A 48 4.72 -33.08 26.78
CA GLU A 48 5.54 -33.54 27.89
C GLU A 48 4.90 -33.33 29.28
N LYS A 49 5.45 -34.03 30.28
CA LYS A 49 5.27 -33.75 31.72
C LYS A 49 6.59 -34.00 32.45
N GLY A 50 7.26 -32.94 32.88
CA GLY A 50 8.57 -33.08 33.54
C GLY A 50 9.63 -33.48 32.52
N SER A 51 10.37 -34.58 32.77
CA SER A 51 11.44 -35.08 31.89
C SER A 51 11.00 -36.16 30.90
N CYS A 52 9.72 -36.55 30.89
CA CYS A 52 9.17 -37.52 29.94
C CYS A 52 8.22 -36.83 28.96
N GLY A 53 8.16 -37.32 27.72
CA GLY A 53 7.36 -36.73 26.66
C GLY A 53 7.49 -37.44 25.32
N ASP A 54 7.05 -36.76 24.28
CA ASP A 54 7.10 -37.18 22.87
C ASP A 54 8.03 -36.22 22.10
N SER A 55 9.18 -36.75 21.66
CA SER A 55 10.16 -36.01 20.86
C SER A 55 9.70 -35.73 19.43
N THR A 56 8.64 -36.38 18.97
CA THR A 56 8.07 -36.21 17.62
C THR A 56 6.95 -35.18 17.56
N ALA A 57 6.56 -34.60 18.70
CA ALA A 57 5.44 -33.67 18.81
C ALA A 57 5.50 -32.52 17.80
N LEU A 58 6.68 -31.94 17.54
CA LEU A 58 6.86 -30.90 16.52
C LEU A 58 6.45 -31.37 15.11
N ILE A 59 6.99 -32.51 14.67
CA ILE A 59 6.73 -33.04 13.32
C ILE A 59 5.25 -33.41 13.17
N VAL A 60 4.66 -34.04 14.19
CA VAL A 60 3.23 -34.40 14.19
C VAL A 60 2.35 -33.16 14.07
N VAL A 61 2.60 -32.14 14.90
CA VAL A 61 1.78 -30.92 14.90
C VAL A 61 1.97 -30.14 13.59
N GLN A 62 3.19 -30.08 13.05
CA GLN A 62 3.46 -29.48 11.74
C GLN A 62 2.69 -30.20 10.63
N GLY A 63 2.77 -31.53 10.54
CA GLY A 63 2.10 -32.30 9.50
C GLY A 63 0.57 -32.22 9.56
N LEU A 64 0.00 -31.95 10.74
CA LEU A 64 -1.44 -31.83 10.92
C LEU A 64 -1.97 -30.40 10.72
N ALA A 65 -1.23 -29.38 11.16
CA ALA A 65 -1.74 -28.02 11.25
C ALA A 65 -1.18 -27.06 10.19
N ASN A 66 0.05 -27.26 9.69
CA ASN A 66 0.67 -26.30 8.77
C ASN A 66 -0.12 -26.18 7.46
N GLY A 67 -0.16 -24.97 6.91
CA GLY A 67 -0.85 -24.68 5.64
C GLY A 67 -2.38 -24.58 5.74
N LYS A 68 -2.96 -24.74 6.94
CA LYS A 68 -4.40 -24.58 7.18
C LYS A 68 -4.69 -23.22 7.81
N THR A 69 -5.77 -22.56 7.38
CA THR A 69 -6.28 -21.33 8.02
C THR A 69 -6.82 -21.60 9.43
N SER A 70 -7.43 -22.77 9.62
CA SER A 70 -7.86 -23.24 10.94
C SER A 70 -7.70 -24.75 11.09
N TYR A 71 -7.36 -25.19 12.30
CA TYR A 71 -7.28 -26.61 12.62
C TYR A 71 -7.55 -26.86 14.10
N ASP A 72 -8.30 -27.93 14.39
CA ASP A 72 -8.65 -28.36 15.74
C ASP A 72 -7.93 -29.66 16.02
N LEU A 73 -6.88 -29.59 16.84
CA LEU A 73 -6.03 -30.73 17.16
C LEU A 73 -6.49 -31.37 18.49
N PRO A 74 -7.04 -32.59 18.49
CA PRO A 74 -7.32 -33.32 19.72
C PRO A 74 -6.00 -33.74 20.39
N VAL A 75 -5.77 -33.25 21.61
CA VAL A 75 -4.58 -33.58 22.41
C VAL A 75 -4.86 -34.86 23.18
N ALA A 76 -4.46 -36.00 22.62
CA ALA A 76 -4.65 -37.32 23.20
C ALA A 76 -3.43 -38.23 22.96
N LYS A 77 -3.29 -39.30 23.76
CA LYS A 77 -2.26 -40.34 23.56
C LYS A 77 -2.37 -41.09 22.23
N SER A 78 -3.52 -41.04 21.57
CA SER A 78 -3.68 -41.57 20.20
C SER A 78 -2.96 -40.72 19.16
N THR A 79 -2.72 -39.45 19.46
CA THR A 79 -2.08 -38.47 18.57
C THR A 79 -0.60 -38.32 18.88
N PHE A 80 -0.21 -38.48 20.15
CA PHE A 80 1.16 -38.33 20.63
C PHE A 80 1.63 -39.61 21.32
N VAL A 81 2.79 -40.11 20.92
CA VAL A 81 3.39 -41.34 21.48
C VAL A 81 4.25 -40.94 22.67
N SER A 82 3.62 -40.77 23.82
CA SER A 82 4.32 -40.40 25.05
C SER A 82 4.99 -41.60 25.72
N THR A 83 6.24 -41.42 26.12
CA THR A 83 7.02 -42.35 26.95
C THR A 83 6.65 -42.32 28.43
N CYS A 84 5.75 -41.44 28.86
CA CYS A 84 5.33 -41.33 30.25
C CYS A 84 4.39 -42.47 30.71
N ALA A 85 4.49 -42.85 31.99
CA ALA A 85 3.63 -43.84 32.64
C ALA A 85 2.12 -43.55 32.51
N ALA A 86 1.24 -44.54 32.65
CA ALA A 86 -0.21 -44.32 32.63
C ALA A 86 -0.64 -43.37 33.78
N ASN A 87 -1.64 -42.51 33.54
CA ASN A 87 -2.23 -41.52 34.49
C ASN A 87 -1.46 -40.20 34.73
N VAL A 88 -0.65 -39.72 33.77
CA VAL A 88 -0.01 -38.39 33.87
C VAL A 88 -0.78 -37.25 33.20
N ASN A 89 -0.80 -36.09 33.88
CA ASN A 89 -1.25 -34.78 33.38
C ASN A 89 -0.32 -34.18 32.30
N GLU A 90 -0.15 -34.87 31.18
CA GLU A 90 0.61 -34.40 30.02
C GLU A 90 0.01 -33.12 29.43
N LYS A 91 0.87 -32.27 28.85
CA LYS A 91 0.45 -31.03 28.21
C LYS A 91 1.17 -30.84 26.89
N LEU A 92 0.41 -30.46 25.87
CA LEU A 92 0.94 -29.94 24.62
C LEU A 92 1.24 -28.45 24.79
N LYS A 93 2.47 -28.04 24.47
CA LYS A 93 2.82 -26.65 24.24
C LYS A 93 3.15 -26.49 22.76
N VAL A 94 2.59 -25.50 22.10
CA VAL A 94 2.86 -25.20 20.68
C VAL A 94 3.13 -23.71 20.54
N LYS A 95 4.12 -23.34 19.74
CA LYS A 95 4.23 -22.00 19.16
C LYS A 95 3.98 -22.08 17.66
N TYR A 96 3.16 -21.18 17.15
CA TYR A 96 2.92 -21.05 15.72
C TYR A 96 2.73 -19.59 15.32
N ASP A 97 3.01 -19.31 14.06
CA ASP A 97 2.77 -18.04 13.42
C ASP A 97 1.63 -18.18 12.39
N CYS A 98 0.96 -17.06 12.11
CA CYS A 98 0.05 -16.94 10.98
C CYS A 98 0.80 -16.21 9.85
N VAL A 99 1.12 -16.95 8.79
CA VAL A 99 1.85 -16.43 7.63
C VAL A 99 0.92 -16.39 6.43
N SER A 100 1.15 -15.47 5.49
CA SER A 100 0.36 -15.41 4.26
C SER A 100 0.47 -16.74 3.51
N ALA A 101 -0.67 -17.27 3.05
CA ALA A 101 -0.68 -18.48 2.23
C ALA A 101 0.20 -18.22 0.99
N THR A 102 1.19 -19.09 0.75
CA THR A 102 2.04 -18.99 -0.43
C THR A 102 1.51 -19.94 -1.48
N GLU A 103 1.08 -19.38 -2.60
CA GLU A 103 0.68 -20.10 -3.80
C GLU A 103 1.90 -20.26 -4.71
N THR A 104 1.93 -21.34 -5.50
CA THR A 104 3.01 -21.58 -6.47
C THR A 104 2.41 -22.01 -7.79
N THR A 105 2.78 -21.32 -8.85
CA THR A 105 2.40 -21.64 -10.22
C THR A 105 3.66 -21.98 -11.01
N THR A 106 3.53 -22.89 -11.98
CA THR A 106 4.60 -23.18 -12.94
C THR A 106 3.99 -23.25 -14.33
N THR A 107 4.47 -22.38 -15.20
CA THR A 107 3.92 -22.16 -16.54
C THR A 107 4.99 -22.44 -17.59
N PRO A 108 4.72 -23.27 -18.62
CA PRO A 108 5.66 -23.54 -19.70
C PRO A 108 5.98 -22.30 -20.56
N ASN A 109 7.10 -22.36 -21.28
CA ASN A 109 7.44 -21.40 -22.32
C ASN A 109 6.34 -21.30 -23.40
N ALA A 110 6.17 -20.10 -23.96
CA ALA A 110 5.14 -19.75 -24.94
C ALA A 110 3.68 -19.79 -24.43
N ASP A 111 3.50 -19.72 -23.11
CA ASP A 111 2.19 -19.56 -22.45
C ASP A 111 2.20 -18.30 -21.56
N ALA A 112 1.10 -18.03 -20.84
CA ALA A 112 0.99 -16.90 -19.92
C ALA A 112 0.71 -17.38 -18.49
N ALA A 113 1.52 -16.92 -17.54
CA ALA A 113 1.29 -17.21 -16.13
C ALA A 113 0.24 -16.23 -15.58
N GLU A 114 -0.88 -16.76 -15.11
CA GLU A 114 -1.92 -16.01 -14.41
C GLU A 114 -1.76 -16.18 -12.90
N LEU A 115 -1.69 -15.05 -12.19
CA LEU A 115 -1.66 -14.98 -10.73
C LEU A 115 -2.93 -14.25 -10.29
N LEU A 116 -3.61 -14.80 -9.28
CA LEU A 116 -4.89 -14.27 -8.81
C LEU A 116 -4.95 -14.22 -7.30
N CYS A 117 -5.50 -13.13 -6.77
CA CYS A 117 -5.88 -12.97 -5.38
C CYS A 117 -7.37 -12.63 -5.26
N ASP A 118 -7.94 -12.92 -4.08
CA ASP A 118 -9.32 -12.55 -3.78
C ASP A 118 -9.50 -11.03 -3.68
N ALA A 119 -10.75 -10.57 -3.75
CA ALA A 119 -11.07 -9.14 -3.64
C ALA A 119 -10.52 -8.52 -2.33
N GLY A 120 -9.79 -7.42 -2.47
CA GLY A 120 -9.12 -6.72 -1.35
C GLY A 120 -7.77 -7.32 -0.94
N GLN A 121 -7.32 -8.39 -1.61
CA GLN A 121 -5.96 -8.91 -1.48
C GLN A 121 -5.14 -8.57 -2.73
N TYR A 122 -3.83 -8.49 -2.52
CA TYR A 122 -2.90 -8.16 -3.58
C TYR A 122 -1.74 -9.15 -3.60
N ILE A 123 -1.28 -9.43 -4.82
CA ILE A 123 -0.16 -10.31 -5.10
C ILE A 123 1.10 -9.71 -4.50
N THR A 124 1.80 -10.51 -3.70
CA THR A 124 3.17 -10.27 -3.25
C THR A 124 4.05 -11.42 -3.71
N ILE A 125 4.93 -11.18 -4.67
CA ILE A 125 5.85 -12.18 -5.22
C ILE A 125 6.96 -12.45 -4.20
N THR A 126 7.06 -13.70 -3.76
CA THR A 126 8.04 -14.18 -2.78
C THR A 126 9.21 -14.90 -3.44
N LYS A 127 9.00 -15.47 -4.63
CA LYS A 127 10.05 -16.07 -5.46
C LYS A 127 9.59 -16.12 -6.92
N ALA A 128 10.51 -15.98 -7.86
CA ALA A 128 10.26 -16.29 -9.26
C ALA A 128 11.56 -16.76 -9.94
N VAL A 129 11.43 -17.79 -10.78
CA VAL A 129 12.54 -18.37 -11.55
C VAL A 129 12.01 -18.67 -12.94
N TYR A 130 12.64 -18.11 -13.96
CA TYR A 130 12.41 -18.49 -15.35
C TYR A 130 13.64 -19.24 -15.85
N GLY A 131 13.45 -20.44 -16.42
CA GLY A 131 14.51 -21.25 -17.00
C GLY A 131 14.23 -22.74 -16.98
N ASP A 132 15.29 -23.54 -17.05
CA ASP A 132 15.22 -25.00 -17.01
C ASP A 132 16.06 -25.53 -15.84
N THR A 133 15.37 -26.02 -14.82
CA THR A 133 16.01 -26.53 -13.59
C THR A 133 16.82 -27.79 -13.86
N ALA A 134 16.42 -28.62 -14.83
CA ALA A 134 17.15 -29.85 -15.16
C ALA A 134 18.51 -29.54 -15.80
N ASN A 135 18.60 -28.43 -16.53
CA ASN A 135 19.80 -27.99 -17.23
C ASN A 135 20.56 -26.85 -16.51
N ASN A 136 20.10 -26.46 -15.31
CA ASN A 136 20.70 -25.40 -14.49
C ASN A 136 20.91 -24.07 -15.26
N CYS A 137 19.93 -23.69 -16.07
CA CYS A 137 19.91 -22.40 -16.77
C CYS A 137 18.72 -21.57 -16.29
N TYR A 138 18.93 -20.28 -16.10
CA TYR A 138 17.91 -19.37 -15.56
C TYR A 138 18.18 -17.93 -15.94
N ASP A 139 17.11 -17.12 -15.95
CA ASP A 139 17.20 -15.67 -16.01
C ASP A 139 17.44 -15.11 -14.59
N VAL A 140 18.55 -14.39 -14.42
CA VAL A 140 18.97 -13.80 -13.14
C VAL A 140 18.03 -12.68 -12.65
N ASN A 141 17.26 -12.07 -13.55
CA ASN A 141 16.35 -10.97 -13.27
C ASN A 141 14.88 -11.41 -13.20
N ALA A 142 14.59 -12.72 -13.35
CA ALA A 142 13.23 -13.25 -13.34
C ALA A 142 12.43 -12.75 -12.14
N PHE A 143 13.03 -12.74 -10.95
CA PHE A 143 12.39 -12.24 -9.74
C PHE A 143 11.99 -10.76 -9.82
N SER A 144 12.91 -9.88 -10.21
CA SER A 144 12.62 -8.44 -10.36
C SER A 144 11.62 -8.14 -11.47
N ILE A 145 11.66 -8.89 -12.58
CA ILE A 145 10.72 -8.74 -13.70
C ILE A 145 9.32 -9.08 -13.23
N VAL A 146 9.13 -10.25 -12.60
CA VAL A 146 7.82 -10.68 -12.10
C VAL A 146 7.34 -9.76 -10.97
N GLN A 147 8.22 -9.31 -10.06
CA GLN A 147 7.87 -8.34 -9.02
C GLN A 147 7.33 -7.04 -9.60
N SER A 148 8.07 -6.40 -10.51
CA SER A 148 7.66 -5.13 -11.13
C SER A 148 6.36 -5.27 -11.93
N SER A 149 6.11 -6.45 -12.48
CA SER A 149 4.94 -6.72 -13.33
C SER A 149 3.70 -7.09 -12.52
N CYS A 150 3.86 -7.80 -11.40
CA CYS A 150 2.76 -8.48 -10.71
C CYS A 150 2.50 -8.07 -9.27
N ASN A 151 3.49 -7.53 -8.55
CA ASN A 151 3.22 -7.06 -7.19
C ASN A 151 2.09 -6.04 -7.21
N ASN A 152 1.32 -6.00 -6.13
CA ASN A 152 0.30 -4.97 -5.88
C ASN A 152 -0.89 -5.00 -6.85
N LYS A 153 -1.07 -6.09 -7.60
CA LYS A 153 -2.24 -6.34 -8.42
C LYS A 153 -3.11 -7.41 -7.78
N VAL A 154 -4.42 -7.35 -8.02
CA VAL A 154 -5.35 -8.43 -7.67
C VAL A 154 -5.18 -9.59 -8.67
N THR A 155 -4.93 -9.25 -9.94
CA THR A 155 -4.68 -10.21 -11.02
C THR A 155 -3.46 -9.77 -11.81
N CYS A 156 -2.55 -10.70 -12.12
CA CYS A 156 -1.42 -10.46 -13.01
C CYS A 156 -1.37 -11.52 -14.10
N LEU A 157 -1.15 -11.09 -15.34
CA LEU A 157 -0.85 -11.96 -16.47
C LEU A 157 0.54 -11.60 -16.99
N ILE A 158 1.44 -12.58 -17.06
CA ILE A 158 2.80 -12.39 -17.58
C ILE A 158 3.11 -13.43 -18.64
N SER A 159 3.56 -12.97 -19.82
CA SER A 159 4.00 -13.85 -20.90
C SER A 159 5.28 -14.59 -20.49
N VAL A 160 5.32 -15.89 -20.75
CA VAL A 160 6.47 -16.74 -20.44
C VAL A 160 7.25 -16.98 -21.72
N ASP A 161 8.09 -16.02 -22.06
CA ASP A 161 8.92 -16.05 -23.27
C ASP A 161 10.26 -15.30 -23.09
N SER A 162 11.15 -15.46 -24.07
CA SER A 162 12.46 -14.81 -24.06
C SER A 162 12.41 -13.30 -24.31
N ALA A 163 11.28 -12.76 -24.77
CA ALA A 163 11.10 -11.31 -24.89
C ALA A 163 10.87 -10.68 -23.51
N THR A 164 10.12 -11.38 -22.66
CA THR A 164 9.82 -10.99 -21.27
C THR A 164 11.00 -11.27 -20.35
N PHE A 165 11.73 -12.37 -20.59
CA PHE A 165 12.90 -12.80 -19.82
C PHE A 165 14.17 -12.87 -20.68
N PRO A 166 14.71 -11.72 -21.10
CA PRO A 166 15.82 -11.65 -22.05
C PRO A 166 17.18 -12.02 -21.44
N GLY A 167 17.28 -12.14 -20.12
CA GLY A 167 18.51 -12.49 -19.39
C GLY A 167 18.71 -14.00 -19.24
N SER A 168 17.84 -14.83 -19.82
CA SER A 168 17.98 -16.28 -19.79
C SER A 168 19.27 -16.76 -20.48
N THR A 169 19.99 -17.66 -19.81
CA THR A 169 21.18 -18.33 -20.38
C THR A 169 20.85 -19.66 -21.05
N CYS A 170 19.57 -20.02 -21.16
CA CYS A 170 19.15 -21.28 -21.75
C CYS A 170 19.43 -21.28 -23.26
N SER A 171 20.00 -22.38 -23.77
CA SER A 171 20.04 -22.60 -25.22
C SER A 171 18.62 -22.82 -25.74
N PRO A 172 18.29 -22.46 -26.99
CA PRO A 172 16.91 -22.47 -27.50
C PRO A 172 16.40 -23.91 -27.64
N THR A 173 15.94 -24.48 -26.53
CA THR A 173 15.35 -25.83 -26.43
C THR A 173 13.85 -25.77 -26.22
N GLY A 174 13.30 -24.61 -25.84
CA GLY A 174 11.87 -24.44 -25.56
C GLY A 174 11.42 -25.20 -24.30
N SER A 175 12.36 -25.67 -23.49
CA SER A 175 12.13 -26.41 -22.25
C SER A 175 12.06 -25.50 -21.02
N GLU A 176 12.15 -24.18 -21.22
CA GLU A 176 12.03 -23.20 -20.16
C GLU A 176 10.64 -23.19 -19.55
N SER A 177 10.57 -22.85 -18.27
CA SER A 177 9.32 -22.61 -17.56
C SER A 177 9.50 -21.49 -16.55
N LEU A 178 8.42 -20.78 -16.25
CA LEU A 178 8.37 -19.79 -15.18
C LEU A 178 7.71 -20.43 -13.95
N SER A 179 8.47 -20.58 -12.87
CA SER A 179 7.92 -20.92 -11.55
C SER A 179 7.82 -19.66 -10.69
N VAL A 180 6.61 -19.32 -10.24
CA VAL A 180 6.34 -18.17 -9.37
C VAL A 180 5.77 -18.66 -8.06
N ALA A 181 6.35 -18.21 -6.94
CA ALA A 181 5.73 -18.29 -5.63
C ALA A 181 5.27 -16.89 -5.23
N TYR A 182 4.02 -16.77 -4.79
CA TYR A 182 3.43 -15.51 -4.37
C TYR A 182 2.48 -15.74 -3.20
N SER A 183 2.15 -14.67 -2.49
CA SER A 183 1.12 -14.70 -1.46
C SER A 183 0.12 -13.58 -1.68
N CYS A 184 -1.13 -13.85 -1.32
CA CYS A 184 -2.19 -12.85 -1.34
C CYS A 184 -2.29 -12.18 0.02
N THR A 185 -1.90 -10.91 0.06
CA THR A 185 -1.92 -10.12 1.30
C THR A 185 -3.04 -9.11 1.26
N GLN A 186 -3.85 -9.05 2.31
CA GLN A 186 -4.69 -7.87 2.59
C GLN A 186 -3.74 -6.70 2.83
N VAL A 187 -3.69 -5.76 1.89
CA VAL A 187 -2.83 -4.60 2.06
C VAL A 187 -3.62 -3.54 2.80
N THR A 188 -3.34 -3.42 4.09
CA THR A 188 -3.69 -2.18 4.81
C THR A 188 -2.78 -1.08 4.27
N GLY A 189 -3.39 0.02 3.86
CA GLY A 189 -2.70 1.10 3.19
C GLY A 189 -3.45 2.40 3.38
N GLN A 190 -2.72 3.51 3.37
CA GLN A 190 -3.31 4.84 3.44
C GLN A 190 -3.53 5.42 2.04
N VAL A 191 -4.64 6.13 1.88
CA VAL A 191 -5.00 6.83 0.64
C VAL A 191 -4.49 8.25 0.72
N TYR A 192 -3.86 8.73 -0.35
CA TYR A 192 -3.46 10.11 -0.51
C TYR A 192 -3.80 10.60 -1.92
N THR A 193 -3.88 11.92 -2.07
CA THR A 193 -3.98 12.55 -3.37
C THR A 193 -2.60 13.07 -3.79
N HIS A 194 -2.17 12.66 -4.97
CA HIS A 194 -1.02 13.20 -5.67
C HIS A 194 -1.50 14.35 -6.56
N TRP A 195 -1.33 15.58 -6.08
CA TRP A 195 -1.73 16.76 -6.84
C TRP A 195 -0.67 17.09 -7.89
N GLY A 196 -1.10 17.37 -9.12
CA GLY A 196 -0.22 17.57 -10.26
C GLY A 196 0.33 16.25 -10.80
N SER A 197 -0.45 15.17 -10.84
CA SER A 197 -0.06 13.93 -11.49
C SER A 197 -1.30 13.14 -11.90
N THR A 198 -1.23 12.38 -12.99
CA THR A 198 -2.26 11.40 -13.39
C THR A 198 -1.88 9.97 -13.02
N THR A 199 -0.71 9.76 -12.40
CA THR A 199 -0.17 8.46 -12.04
C THR A 199 0.34 8.45 -10.59
N CYS A 200 0.49 7.26 -10.01
CA CYS A 200 1.07 7.08 -8.68
C CYS A 200 2.53 6.64 -8.79
N GLY A 201 3.31 6.86 -7.72
CA GLY A 201 4.65 6.31 -7.59
C GLY A 201 4.66 4.78 -7.56
N SER A 202 5.81 4.15 -7.81
CA SER A 202 5.96 2.69 -7.94
C SER A 202 5.55 1.87 -6.70
N THR A 203 5.47 2.50 -5.53
CA THR A 203 5.07 1.88 -4.26
C THR A 203 3.58 2.07 -3.93
N ALA A 204 2.82 2.72 -4.81
CA ALA A 204 1.41 3.02 -4.61
C ALA A 204 0.57 2.58 -5.81
N GLN A 205 -0.68 2.18 -5.54
CA GLN A 205 -1.64 1.81 -6.57
C GLN A 205 -2.52 3.01 -6.93
N LEU A 206 -2.74 3.22 -8.22
CA LEU A 206 -3.74 4.18 -8.71
C LEU A 206 -5.15 3.63 -8.46
N LEU A 207 -5.95 4.40 -7.71
CA LEU A 207 -7.38 4.15 -7.56
C LEU A 207 -8.15 4.78 -8.70
N TYR A 208 -7.91 6.07 -8.94
CA TYR A 208 -8.38 6.80 -10.12
C TYR A 208 -7.57 8.09 -10.32
N SER A 209 -7.64 8.66 -11.52
CA SER A 209 -7.10 9.96 -11.87
C SER A 209 -8.20 10.93 -12.28
N GLY A 210 -7.87 12.21 -12.29
CA GLY A 210 -8.83 13.27 -12.49
C GLY A 210 -8.20 14.64 -12.58
N ILE A 211 -9.03 15.67 -12.38
CA ILE A 211 -8.61 17.06 -12.27
C ILE A 211 -8.86 17.57 -10.85
N MET A 212 -7.98 18.42 -10.35
CA MET A 212 -8.20 19.14 -9.09
C MET A 212 -9.41 20.07 -9.28
N ALA A 213 -10.31 20.08 -8.31
CA ALA A 213 -11.47 20.94 -8.31
C ALA A 213 -11.69 21.57 -6.93
N GLY A 214 -12.32 22.74 -6.93
CA GLY A 214 -12.63 23.49 -5.72
C GLY A 214 -13.70 24.55 -5.97
N GLY A 215 -14.14 25.22 -4.91
CA GLY A 215 -15.07 26.34 -5.05
C GLY A 215 -14.42 27.54 -5.75
N PRO A 216 -15.18 28.34 -6.52
CA PRO A 216 -14.63 29.47 -7.25
C PRO A 216 -14.24 30.62 -6.32
N GLN A 217 -13.30 31.43 -6.76
CA GLN A 217 -12.91 32.68 -6.12
C GLN A 217 -14.11 33.63 -5.98
N GLY A 218 -14.09 34.44 -4.92
CA GLY A 218 -15.14 35.41 -4.61
C GLY A 218 -16.43 34.82 -4.04
N THR A 219 -16.48 33.51 -3.80
CA THR A 219 -17.62 32.85 -3.15
C THR A 219 -17.25 32.35 -1.76
N ALA A 220 -18.01 32.77 -0.74
CA ALA A 220 -17.77 32.32 0.65
C ALA A 220 -18.24 30.86 0.90
N GLY A 221 -19.02 30.29 -0.04
CA GLY A 221 -19.56 28.94 0.04
C GLY A 221 -18.72 27.89 -0.71
N SER A 222 -19.37 26.82 -1.18
CA SER A 222 -18.78 25.81 -2.09
C SER A 222 -17.66 24.90 -1.52
N GLY A 223 -17.37 24.99 -0.22
CA GLY A 223 -16.36 24.17 0.45
C GLY A 223 -14.94 24.76 0.37
N SER A 224 -14.14 24.47 1.39
CA SER A 224 -12.74 24.93 1.52
C SER A 224 -11.71 23.95 0.98
N ASP A 225 -12.12 22.72 0.70
CA ASP A 225 -11.21 21.64 0.35
C ASP A 225 -11.01 21.54 -1.17
N TYR A 226 -9.86 21.00 -1.57
CA TYR A 226 -9.62 20.56 -2.94
C TYR A 226 -10.05 19.11 -3.08
N LEU A 227 -10.77 18.80 -4.16
CA LEU A 227 -11.21 17.45 -4.51
C LEU A 227 -10.51 16.99 -5.78
N CYS A 228 -10.22 15.69 -5.86
CA CYS A 228 -9.78 15.08 -7.11
C CYS A 228 -11.00 14.54 -7.84
N MET A 229 -11.37 15.17 -8.95
CA MET A 229 -12.61 14.86 -9.65
C MET A 229 -12.35 13.95 -10.84
N PRO A 230 -13.05 12.80 -10.96
CA PRO A 230 -12.89 11.94 -12.13
C PRO A 230 -13.31 12.68 -13.40
N THR A 231 -12.60 12.45 -14.50
CA THR A 231 -12.88 13.10 -15.79
C THR A 231 -14.24 12.71 -16.37
N THR A 232 -14.76 11.55 -15.96
CA THR A 232 -16.08 11.04 -16.36
C THR A 232 -16.96 10.85 -15.12
N PRO A 233 -17.79 11.85 -14.74
CA PRO A 233 -18.71 11.70 -13.62
C PRO A 233 -19.86 10.72 -13.95
N SER A 234 -20.46 10.15 -12.91
CA SER A 234 -21.67 9.32 -13.02
C SER A 234 -22.89 10.07 -12.51
N TYR A 235 -24.00 9.92 -13.21
CA TYR A 235 -25.29 10.55 -12.92
C TYR A 235 -26.40 9.47 -12.91
N THR A 236 -27.45 9.69 -12.12
CA THR A 236 -28.53 8.73 -11.83
C THR A 236 -29.80 8.91 -12.66
N GLY A 237 -29.90 9.94 -13.52
CA GLY A 237 -30.89 10.04 -14.59
C GLY A 237 -31.85 11.25 -14.51
N ASP A 238 -31.91 11.95 -13.37
CA ASP A 238 -32.78 13.13 -13.16
C ASP A 238 -32.00 14.46 -13.08
N GLU A 239 -30.78 14.52 -13.63
CA GLU A 239 -29.88 15.68 -13.56
C GLU A 239 -30.19 16.77 -14.59
N SER A 240 -31.47 17.16 -14.67
CA SER A 240 -31.85 18.41 -15.33
C SER A 240 -31.40 19.59 -14.45
N GLY A 241 -30.18 20.08 -14.70
CA GLY A 241 -29.68 21.27 -14.05
C GLY A 241 -30.42 22.51 -14.55
N SER A 242 -31.09 23.24 -13.65
CA SER A 242 -31.28 24.68 -13.82
C SER A 242 -30.06 25.40 -13.23
N ALA A 243 -29.59 26.47 -13.89
CA ALA A 243 -28.46 27.26 -13.42
C ALA A 243 -28.86 28.07 -12.17
N GLU A 244 -28.94 27.38 -11.02
CA GLU A 244 -29.31 27.98 -9.75
C GLU A 244 -28.07 28.56 -9.06
N SER A 245 -28.03 29.88 -8.88
CA SER A 245 -26.88 30.61 -8.30
C SER A 245 -26.69 30.42 -6.80
N GLU A 246 -27.60 29.71 -6.12
CA GLU A 246 -27.60 29.53 -4.66
C GLU A 246 -26.95 28.22 -4.21
N ARG A 247 -26.58 27.35 -5.15
CA ARG A 247 -25.99 26.02 -4.86
C ARG A 247 -24.47 26.11 -4.75
N GLY A 248 -23.89 25.18 -4.00
CA GLY A 248 -22.44 25.01 -3.98
C GLY A 248 -21.92 24.70 -5.39
N GLN A 249 -20.92 25.44 -5.84
CA GLN A 249 -20.37 25.32 -7.18
C GLN A 249 -18.96 24.75 -7.09
N LEU A 250 -18.65 23.81 -7.97
CA LEU A 250 -17.34 23.17 -8.04
C LEU A 250 -16.75 23.42 -9.42
N TYR A 251 -15.55 23.99 -9.46
CA TYR A 251 -14.83 24.38 -10.68
C TYR A 251 -13.51 23.63 -10.75
N GLY A 252 -13.03 23.37 -11.97
CA GLY A 252 -11.67 22.91 -12.16
C GLY A 252 -10.68 23.96 -11.65
N ILE A 253 -9.63 23.52 -10.97
CA ILE A 253 -8.59 24.41 -10.44
C ILE A 253 -7.51 24.61 -11.48
N GLN A 254 -7.21 25.87 -11.72
CA GLN A 254 -6.17 26.31 -12.63
C GLN A 254 -4.94 26.78 -11.85
N LEU A 255 -3.76 26.64 -12.44
CA LEU A 255 -2.55 27.18 -11.85
C LEU A 255 -2.52 28.71 -12.01
N GLY A 256 -2.45 29.44 -10.89
CA GLY A 256 -2.29 30.88 -10.87
C GLY A 256 -0.83 31.26 -10.66
N LEU A 257 -0.23 31.90 -11.68
CA LEU A 257 1.16 32.37 -11.65
C LEU A 257 1.23 33.81 -12.16
N ASP A 258 2.18 34.58 -11.63
CA ASP A 258 2.58 35.84 -12.25
C ASP A 258 3.46 35.53 -13.48
N THR A 259 2.97 35.85 -14.68
CA THR A 259 3.68 35.59 -15.94
C THR A 259 4.97 36.40 -16.10
N SER A 260 5.14 37.43 -15.27
CA SER A 260 6.34 38.28 -15.24
C SER A 260 7.36 37.86 -14.17
N ASP A 261 7.01 36.93 -13.29
CA ASP A 261 7.86 36.49 -12.20
C ASP A 261 8.90 35.46 -12.67
N ALA A 262 10.14 35.93 -12.83
CA ALA A 262 11.28 35.09 -13.19
C ALA A 262 11.77 34.18 -12.03
N THR A 263 11.24 34.36 -10.82
CA THR A 263 11.59 33.55 -9.64
C THR A 263 10.58 32.44 -9.34
N SER A 264 9.48 32.39 -10.09
CA SER A 264 8.43 31.37 -9.95
C SER A 264 9.02 29.95 -9.97
N PRO A 265 8.59 29.07 -9.04
CA PRO A 265 9.02 27.68 -9.01
C PRO A 265 8.44 26.83 -10.16
N PHE A 266 7.44 27.36 -10.86
CA PHE A 266 6.80 26.74 -12.02
C PHE A 266 7.09 27.54 -13.28
N ASP A 267 7.03 26.86 -14.44
CA ASP A 267 7.05 27.51 -15.74
C ASP A 267 5.84 28.45 -15.88
N THR A 268 6.09 29.75 -15.86
CA THR A 268 5.06 30.79 -15.85
C THR A 268 4.21 30.83 -17.12
N SER A 269 4.67 30.22 -18.22
CA SER A 269 3.86 30.03 -19.43
C SER A 269 2.65 29.10 -19.21
N LYS A 270 2.65 28.33 -18.11
CA LYS A 270 1.56 27.42 -17.71
C LYS A 270 0.50 28.08 -16.83
N ASN A 271 0.54 29.41 -16.67
CA ASN A 271 -0.54 30.13 -16.01
C ASN A 271 -1.90 29.83 -16.68
N GLY A 272 -2.91 29.49 -15.89
CA GLY A 272 -4.24 29.10 -16.36
C GLY A 272 -4.38 27.63 -16.79
N TYR A 273 -3.33 26.81 -16.68
CA TYR A 273 -3.44 25.38 -17.00
C TYR A 273 -4.18 24.65 -15.88
N VAL A 274 -5.00 23.66 -16.22
CA VAL A 274 -5.72 22.84 -15.23
C VAL A 274 -4.75 21.91 -14.51
N VAL A 275 -4.94 21.80 -13.20
CA VAL A 275 -4.13 20.95 -12.32
C VAL A 275 -4.72 19.54 -12.30
N ASP A 276 -3.97 18.56 -12.80
CA ASP A 276 -4.36 17.14 -12.72
C ASP A 276 -4.19 16.58 -11.30
N CYS A 277 -4.82 15.42 -11.04
CA CYS A 277 -4.68 14.72 -9.78
C CYS A 277 -4.81 13.20 -9.94
N ALA A 278 -4.17 12.47 -9.02
CA ALA A 278 -4.27 11.03 -8.89
C ALA A 278 -4.56 10.67 -7.44
N VAL A 279 -5.59 9.85 -7.21
CA VAL A 279 -5.84 9.27 -5.89
C VAL A 279 -5.16 7.92 -5.82
N CYS A 280 -4.25 7.81 -4.86
CA CYS A 280 -3.28 6.74 -4.75
C CYS A 280 -3.42 6.04 -3.39
N GLN A 281 -3.26 4.72 -3.38
CA GLN A 281 -3.18 3.94 -2.14
C GLN A 281 -1.75 3.45 -1.95
N ILE A 282 -1.10 3.88 -0.86
CA ILE A 282 0.23 3.38 -0.52
C ILE A 282 0.10 2.00 0.12
N LEU A 283 0.83 1.05 -0.43
CA LEU A 283 0.76 -0.34 -0.02
C LEU A 283 1.79 -0.63 1.08
N ALA A 284 1.41 -1.47 2.04
CA ALA A 284 2.21 -1.91 3.19
C ALA A 284 2.69 -0.82 4.17
N ASN A 285 2.28 0.44 3.97
CA ASN A 285 2.60 1.57 4.84
C ASN A 285 1.32 2.04 5.57
N PRO A 286 1.22 1.93 6.90
CA PRO A 286 0.04 2.35 7.65
C PRO A 286 -0.19 3.87 7.69
N ALA A 287 0.78 4.73 7.30
CA ALA A 287 0.62 6.17 7.42
C ALA A 287 1.15 6.96 6.22
N VAL A 288 0.44 8.03 5.87
CA VAL A 288 0.87 9.07 4.94
C VAL A 288 0.55 10.45 5.51
N PHE A 289 1.41 11.44 5.29
CA PHE A 289 1.13 12.83 5.63
C PHE A 289 1.90 13.81 4.73
N MET A 290 1.42 15.05 4.65
CA MET A 290 2.11 16.17 4.02
C MET A 290 2.87 16.98 5.07
N GLN A 291 4.12 17.31 4.80
CA GLN A 291 4.90 18.28 5.56
C GLN A 291 5.19 19.51 4.71
N ALA A 292 4.82 20.69 5.22
CA ALA A 292 5.11 21.98 4.59
C ALA A 292 6.52 22.49 4.93
N ALA A 293 7.03 23.41 4.12
CA ALA A 293 8.31 24.09 4.24
C ALA A 293 9.54 23.16 4.28
N THR A 294 9.46 22.00 3.63
CA THR A 294 10.57 21.04 3.48
C THR A 294 10.35 20.14 2.27
N ASN A 295 11.44 19.67 1.67
CA ASN A 295 11.45 18.64 0.63
C ASN A 295 12.00 17.29 1.13
N THR A 296 12.29 17.17 2.43
CA THR A 296 12.80 15.96 3.05
C THR A 296 11.84 15.44 4.12
N CYS A 297 11.60 14.12 4.10
CA CYS A 297 10.84 13.46 5.14
C CYS A 297 11.63 13.30 6.45
N PRO A 298 10.95 13.20 7.60
CA PRO A 298 11.60 12.90 8.88
C PRO A 298 12.32 11.54 8.86
N THR A 299 13.26 11.34 9.78
CA THR A 299 14.00 10.08 9.88
C THR A 299 13.06 8.87 10.01
N GLY A 300 13.27 7.86 9.18
CA GLY A 300 12.46 6.64 9.14
C GLY A 300 11.13 6.75 8.39
N TRP A 301 10.94 7.83 7.62
CA TRP A 301 9.88 8.00 6.64
C TRP A 301 10.45 8.03 5.23
N THR A 302 9.66 7.58 4.25
CA THR A 302 10.03 7.55 2.84
C THR A 302 9.35 8.70 2.11
N VAL A 303 10.07 9.35 1.20
CA VAL A 303 9.50 10.37 0.30
C VAL A 303 8.58 9.69 -0.70
N VAL A 304 7.33 10.15 -0.78
CA VAL A 304 6.36 9.77 -1.81
C VAL A 304 6.52 10.67 -3.02
N TYR A 305 6.42 11.99 -2.80
CA TYR A 305 6.74 13.02 -3.78
C TYR A 305 7.07 14.35 -3.08
N THR A 306 7.69 15.28 -3.82
CA THR A 306 8.04 16.63 -3.36
C THR A 306 7.44 17.67 -4.29
N GLY A 307 7.15 18.85 -3.77
CA GLY A 307 6.47 19.88 -4.51
C GLY A 307 6.57 21.26 -3.88
N TYR A 308 5.64 22.12 -4.27
CA TYR A 308 5.43 23.42 -3.64
C TYR A 308 4.07 23.45 -2.94
N LEU A 309 4.04 24.12 -1.80
CA LEU A 309 2.82 24.32 -1.04
C LEU A 309 1.96 25.34 -1.79
N MET A 310 0.72 24.96 -2.04
CA MET A 310 -0.23 25.75 -2.82
C MET A 310 -1.49 26.04 -2.01
N SER A 311 -2.11 27.20 -2.25
CA SER A 311 -3.40 27.57 -1.69
C SER A 311 -4.08 28.65 -2.55
N GLU A 312 -5.19 29.20 -2.05
CA GLU A 312 -5.92 30.28 -2.72
C GLU A 312 -5.21 31.63 -2.61
N ILE A 313 -5.62 32.59 -3.44
CA ILE A 313 -5.09 33.95 -3.44
C ILE A 313 -5.19 34.60 -2.03
N ALA A 314 -4.09 35.19 -1.58
CA ALA A 314 -3.98 35.72 -0.22
C ALA A 314 -4.78 37.01 0.04
N ALA A 315 -5.06 37.79 -1.00
CA ALA A 315 -5.69 39.10 -0.87
C ALA A 315 -6.53 39.47 -2.10
N GLY A 316 -7.51 40.36 -1.89
CA GLY A 316 -8.42 40.85 -2.92
C GLY A 316 -9.89 40.57 -2.59
N VAL A 317 -10.80 41.23 -3.30
CA VAL A 317 -12.26 41.03 -3.13
C VAL A 317 -12.72 39.62 -3.52
N THR A 318 -11.87 38.88 -4.23
CA THR A 318 -12.11 37.51 -4.67
C THR A 318 -11.41 36.45 -3.79
N ALA A 319 -10.67 36.86 -2.75
CA ALA A 319 -9.98 35.91 -1.87
C ALA A 319 -10.99 35.06 -1.06
N THR A 320 -10.76 33.75 -1.03
CA THR A 320 -11.57 32.80 -0.25
C THR A 320 -10.66 31.89 0.57
N SER A 321 -11.20 31.28 1.62
CA SER A 321 -10.43 30.35 2.46
C SER A 321 -10.40 28.97 1.81
N LYS A 322 -9.23 28.52 1.37
CA LYS A 322 -8.99 27.13 0.93
C LYS A 322 -7.95 26.45 1.81
N GLY A 323 -7.94 25.12 1.78
CA GLY A 323 -6.89 24.31 2.38
C GLY A 323 -5.54 24.52 1.70
N TYR A 324 -4.53 23.81 2.21
CA TYR A 324 -3.21 23.73 1.59
C TYR A 324 -3.04 22.40 0.87
N ALA A 325 -2.47 22.44 -0.33
CA ALA A 325 -2.13 21.25 -1.11
C ALA A 325 -0.64 21.25 -1.45
N CYS A 326 -0.02 20.07 -1.48
CA CYS A 326 1.33 19.92 -2.01
C CYS A 326 1.23 19.59 -3.50
N LEU A 327 1.56 20.54 -4.37
CA LEU A 327 1.53 20.33 -5.81
C LEU A 327 2.89 19.82 -6.29
N ASP A 328 2.91 18.68 -6.97
CA ASP A 328 4.15 18.10 -7.50
C ASP A 328 4.92 19.14 -8.34
N ARG A 329 6.23 19.24 -8.08
CA ARG A 329 7.12 20.14 -8.82
C ARG A 329 7.11 19.83 -10.30
N ASP A 330 7.06 18.55 -10.64
CA ASP A 330 7.20 18.06 -12.01
C ASP A 330 5.82 17.81 -12.66
N ALA A 331 4.79 18.51 -12.17
CA ALA A 331 3.41 18.31 -12.57
C ALA A 331 3.21 18.42 -14.10
N PRO A 332 2.71 17.36 -14.77
CA PRO A 332 2.15 17.50 -16.10
C PRO A 332 0.85 18.28 -15.93
N LEU A 333 0.87 19.55 -16.31
CA LEU A 333 -0.31 20.41 -16.31
C LEU A 333 -1.00 20.25 -17.67
N SER A 334 -2.33 20.05 -17.66
CA SER A 334 -3.10 19.93 -18.91
C SER A 334 -3.13 21.27 -19.64
N THR A 335 -2.99 21.24 -20.96
CA THR A 335 -3.12 22.42 -21.84
C THR A 335 -4.56 22.93 -21.94
N ASP A 336 -5.52 22.23 -21.33
CA ASP A 336 -6.90 22.66 -21.27
C ASP A 336 -7.00 23.87 -20.34
N SER A 337 -6.82 25.06 -20.91
CA SER A 337 -7.11 26.32 -20.22
C SER A 337 -8.62 26.51 -20.17
N SER A 338 -9.23 26.41 -18.99
CA SER A 338 -10.62 26.81 -18.80
C SER A 338 -10.71 28.33 -18.56
N SER A 339 -11.91 28.91 -18.70
CA SER A 339 -12.18 30.29 -18.26
C SER A 339 -12.76 30.31 -16.85
N ASP A 340 -12.40 29.31 -16.04
CA ASP A 340 -12.96 29.13 -14.71
C ASP A 340 -12.39 30.17 -13.76
N ASN A 341 -13.18 30.59 -12.77
CA ASN A 341 -12.72 31.54 -11.78
C ASN A 341 -12.21 30.81 -10.53
N ALA A 342 -11.35 29.80 -10.69
CA ALA A 342 -10.86 28.97 -9.59
C ALA A 342 -9.39 28.60 -9.80
N PHE A 343 -8.53 29.02 -8.86
CA PHE A 343 -7.09 28.99 -9.04
C PHE A 343 -6.37 28.45 -7.80
N VAL A 344 -5.13 28.03 -7.98
CA VAL A 344 -4.21 27.72 -6.89
C VAL A 344 -2.87 28.40 -7.13
N TYR A 345 -2.30 28.99 -6.09
CA TYR A 345 -1.10 29.83 -6.13
C TYR A 345 -0.03 29.27 -5.18
N PRO A 346 1.27 29.48 -5.49
CA PRO A 346 2.34 29.20 -4.55
C PRO A 346 2.16 29.95 -3.23
N VAL A 347 2.46 29.27 -2.12
CA VAL A 347 2.38 29.87 -0.78
C VAL A 347 3.72 30.46 -0.40
N GLU A 348 3.73 31.75 -0.08
CA GLU A 348 4.90 32.48 0.38
C GLU A 348 5.08 32.34 1.91
N GLY A 349 6.33 32.19 2.36
CA GLY A 349 6.69 32.38 3.75
C GLY A 349 6.77 33.86 4.10
N LYS A 350 6.02 34.31 5.12
CA LYS A 350 6.14 35.68 5.66
C LYS A 350 6.92 35.68 6.97
N CYS A 351 7.99 36.49 7.05
CA CYS A 351 8.76 36.66 8.27
C CYS A 351 7.87 37.21 9.41
N GLY A 352 8.16 36.79 10.63
CA GLY A 352 7.46 37.21 11.84
C GLY A 352 7.73 36.19 12.94
N THR A 353 6.68 35.48 13.37
CA THR A 353 6.87 34.28 14.20
C THR A 353 7.59 33.18 13.43
N LEU A 354 7.42 33.11 12.10
CA LEU A 354 8.34 32.38 11.22
C LEU A 354 9.69 33.10 11.26
N SER A 355 10.65 32.47 11.91
CA SER A 355 11.94 33.09 12.23
C SER A 355 12.82 33.16 11.00
N CYS A 356 13.17 34.38 10.61
CA CYS A 356 14.21 34.64 9.61
C CYS A 356 15.56 34.69 10.35
N PRO A 357 16.62 33.99 9.89
CA PRO A 357 16.88 33.58 8.50
C PRO A 357 16.50 32.14 8.12
N ASN A 358 15.82 31.37 8.99
CA ASN A 358 15.43 29.99 8.63
C ASN A 358 14.39 29.97 7.52
N TYR A 359 13.55 31.00 7.48
CA TYR A 359 12.69 31.34 6.34
C TYR A 359 13.30 32.52 5.59
N ILE A 360 13.08 32.57 4.28
CA ILE A 360 13.36 33.73 3.43
C ILE A 360 12.02 34.45 3.22
N ASP A 361 11.98 35.75 3.50
CA ASP A 361 10.75 36.53 3.36
C ASP A 361 10.26 36.51 1.91
N ASN A 362 8.97 36.22 1.74
CA ASN A 362 8.26 36.12 0.45
C ASN A 362 8.69 34.95 -0.44
N ALA A 363 9.58 34.06 0.01
CA ALA A 363 9.94 32.89 -0.78
C ALA A 363 8.84 31.82 -0.76
N GLU A 364 8.63 31.14 -1.87
CA GLU A 364 7.69 30.05 -2.03
C GLU A 364 8.11 28.84 -1.19
N LEU A 365 7.16 28.29 -0.43
CA LEU A 365 7.41 27.18 0.47
C LEU A 365 7.32 25.86 -0.29
N THR A 366 8.37 25.04 -0.19
CA THR A 366 8.32 23.65 -0.65
C THR A 366 7.43 22.80 0.24
N CYS A 367 7.05 21.61 -0.23
CA CYS A 367 6.36 20.60 0.55
C CYS A 367 6.84 19.19 0.16
N VAL A 368 6.55 18.23 1.02
CA VAL A 368 6.81 16.81 0.79
C VAL A 368 5.66 15.98 1.31
N VAL A 369 5.31 14.92 0.59
CA VAL A 369 4.40 13.89 1.09
C VAL A 369 5.23 12.67 1.47
N CYS A 370 5.02 12.16 2.68
CA CYS A 370 5.82 11.13 3.32
C CYS A 370 4.98 9.92 3.71
N SER A 371 5.56 8.72 3.65
CA SER A 371 4.91 7.46 4.07
C SER A 371 5.78 6.59 4.97
N LYS A 372 5.12 5.72 5.75
CA LYS A 372 5.74 4.78 6.68
C LYS A 372 4.86 3.58 6.98
#